data_AF-A0A2E2Y1C4-F1
#
_entry.id   AF-A0A2E2Y1C4-F1
#
_cell.length_a   1.000
_cell.length_b   1.000
_cell.length_c   1.000
_cell.angle_alpha   90.00
_cell.angle_beta   90.00
_cell.angle_gamma   90.00
#
_symmetry.space_group_name_H-M   'P 1'
#
loop_
_entity.id
_entity.type
_entity.pdbx_description
1 polymer ?
#
loop_
_entity_poly.entity_id
_entity_poly.type
_entity_poly.pdbx_seq_one_letter_code
_entity_poly.pdbx_strand_id
1 'polypeptide(L)'
;MNDRIDVGRRFSIGSLVCGLLGITLFGLLAFAREPVSTLVLAGGIPLSLALVLLLARAPGIRLELSDTAVVNLETDEEVPYSSIQAVTVGSRSPRPGDSLGSGAILVVHERGAFEIPSSPPGFEDLYARLTQHFSSSGSSRVTGTLESYLQRQQEKFDTDLVWTFCASVSSRRTILHRAVRAVLGWFLCMGITVLLLGTLGEDLFKDSRPLIGIGAMLILVSLPLVLLVWVSGRSSRQPFKGWENSSIVIGPAGIGLHQGDLKGELSWEEITSVQLGKGSQSFQLTSSRNAMRGLRLDVTGGSFIVADIYDRPLWVLEDVIQRYWRQQA
;
A
#
# COMPACT_ATOMS: atom_id res chain seq x y z
N MET A 1 6.92 15.29 -25.70
CA MET A 1 6.53 16.56 -25.02
C MET A 1 6.53 16.24 -23.55
N ASN A 2 7.36 16.91 -22.74
CA ASN A 2 7.55 16.50 -21.35
C ASN A 2 6.43 17.11 -20.50
N ASP A 3 5.57 16.25 -19.97
CA ASP A 3 4.52 16.68 -19.05
C ASP A 3 5.07 16.67 -17.63
N ARG A 4 5.04 17.84 -16.99
CA ARG A 4 5.46 17.99 -15.59
C ARG A 4 4.24 17.92 -14.68
N ILE A 5 4.30 17.02 -13.71
CA ILE A 5 3.29 16.86 -12.68
C ILE A 5 3.93 17.23 -11.34
N ASP A 6 3.57 18.41 -10.83
CA ASP A 6 3.93 18.82 -9.48
C ASP A 6 2.82 18.42 -8.52
N VAL A 7 3.04 17.32 -7.79
CA VAL A 7 2.14 16.94 -6.70
C VAL A 7 2.64 17.60 -5.43
N GLY A 8 2.17 18.83 -5.24
CA GLY A 8 2.43 19.59 -4.03
C GLY A 8 2.08 18.77 -2.79
N ARG A 9 2.86 18.95 -1.73
CA ARG A 9 2.57 18.34 -0.43
C ARG A 9 1.11 18.64 -0.07
N ARG A 10 0.31 17.66 0.38
CA ARG A 10 -1.08 17.90 0.84
C ARG A 10 -1.17 18.12 2.34
N PHE A 11 -1.73 19.24 2.78
CA PHE A 11 -1.80 19.53 4.21
C PHE A 11 -2.69 18.50 4.87
N SER A 12 -2.19 17.83 5.91
CA SER A 12 -3.04 16.96 6.70
C SER A 12 -4.07 17.84 7.39
N ILE A 13 -5.36 17.59 7.12
CA ILE A 13 -6.45 18.30 7.82
C ILE A 13 -6.23 18.18 9.33
N GLY A 14 -5.72 17.04 9.81
CA GLY A 14 -5.36 16.83 11.21
C GLY A 14 -4.29 17.80 11.72
N SER A 15 -3.22 18.08 10.96
CA SER A 15 -2.20 19.05 11.40
C SER A 15 -2.77 20.46 11.49
N LEU A 16 -3.65 20.84 10.56
CA LEU A 16 -4.30 22.16 10.58
C LEU A 16 -5.24 22.31 11.77
N VAL A 17 -6.11 21.30 11.99
CA VAL A 17 -7.06 21.29 13.13
C VAL A 17 -6.31 21.32 14.47
N CYS A 18 -5.29 20.48 14.65
CA CYS A 18 -4.48 20.48 15.87
C CYS A 18 -3.73 21.81 16.05
N GLY A 19 -3.21 22.39 14.97
CA GLY A 19 -2.52 23.68 15.04
C GLY A 19 -3.45 24.81 15.47
N LEU A 20 -4.62 24.94 14.84
CA LEU A 20 -5.63 25.94 15.21
C LEU A 20 -6.14 25.75 16.62
N LEU A 21 -6.42 24.51 17.03
CA LEU A 21 -6.84 24.19 18.40
C LEU A 21 -5.78 24.66 19.41
N GLY A 22 -4.51 24.35 19.16
CA GLY A 22 -3.42 24.72 20.06
C GLY A 22 -3.20 26.23 20.15
N ILE A 23 -3.25 26.95 19.02
CA ILE A 23 -3.17 28.42 19.01
C ILE A 23 -4.34 29.04 19.78
N THR A 24 -5.55 28.52 19.57
CA THR A 24 -6.78 29.03 20.22
C THR A 24 -6.74 28.81 21.73
N LEU A 25 -6.40 27.59 22.17
CA LEU A 25 -6.27 27.28 23.59
C LEU A 25 -5.17 28.10 24.26
N PHE A 26 -4.02 28.24 23.61
CA PHE A 26 -2.92 29.06 24.12
C PHE A 26 -3.34 30.53 24.28
N GLY A 27 -3.98 31.12 23.27
CA GLY A 27 -4.48 32.49 23.33
C GLY A 27 -5.54 32.70 24.42
N LEU A 28 -6.50 31.77 24.54
CA LEU A 28 -7.57 31.87 25.53
C LEU A 28 -7.07 31.74 26.97
N LEU A 29 -6.14 30.82 27.23
CA LEU A 29 -5.54 30.66 28.56
C LEU A 29 -4.61 31.82 28.92
N ALA A 30 -3.91 32.39 27.94
CA ALA A 30 -3.04 33.55 28.16
C ALA A 30 -3.88 34.77 28.50
N PHE A 31 -5.02 34.92 27.83
CA PHE A 31 -6.01 35.95 28.13
C PHE A 31 -6.61 35.77 29.52
N ALA A 32 -6.93 34.54 29.92
CA ALA A 32 -7.44 34.21 31.25
C ALA A 32 -6.40 34.35 32.38
N ARG A 33 -5.12 34.62 32.05
CA ARG A 33 -3.99 34.72 32.99
C ARG A 33 -3.78 33.46 33.83
N GLU A 34 -4.08 32.31 33.23
CA GLU A 34 -3.78 31.01 33.82
C GLU A 34 -2.26 30.83 33.98
N PRO A 35 -1.81 30.01 34.95
CA PRO A 35 -0.38 29.81 35.15
C PRO A 35 0.27 29.22 33.90
N VAL A 36 1.54 29.57 33.69
CA VAL A 36 2.33 29.17 32.50
C VAL A 36 2.33 27.64 32.31
N SER A 37 2.23 26.87 33.40
CA SER A 37 2.08 25.42 33.36
C SER A 37 0.83 24.95 32.63
N THR A 38 -0.33 25.55 32.90
CA THR A 38 -1.60 25.25 32.23
C THR A 38 -1.55 25.62 30.74
N LEU A 39 -0.92 26.75 30.44
CA LEU A 39 -0.68 27.23 29.08
C LEU A 39 0.15 26.25 28.24
N VAL A 40 1.28 25.79 28.79
CA VAL A 40 2.18 24.86 28.11
C VAL A 40 1.50 23.50 27.90
N LEU A 41 0.74 23.01 28.89
CA LEU A 41 0.06 21.73 28.78
C LEU A 41 -1.11 21.79 27.77
N ALA A 42 -2.03 22.72 27.92
CA ALA A 42 -3.23 22.74 27.08
C ALA A 42 -2.97 23.24 25.65
N GLY A 43 -2.06 24.20 25.46
CA GLY A 43 -1.72 24.73 24.13
C GLY A 43 -0.55 23.99 23.46
N GLY A 44 0.47 23.59 24.22
CA GLY A 44 1.69 22.99 23.67
C GLY A 44 1.52 21.56 23.16
N ILE A 45 0.64 20.78 23.79
CA ILE A 45 0.29 19.41 23.36
C ILE A 45 -0.28 19.40 21.92
N PRO A 46 -1.39 20.09 21.60
CA PRO A 46 -1.92 20.10 20.24
C PRO A 46 -0.99 20.77 19.21
N LEU A 47 -0.22 21.79 19.60
CA LEU A 47 0.79 22.40 18.72
C LEU A 47 1.93 21.43 18.35
N SER A 48 2.46 20.71 19.33
CA SER A 48 3.53 19.74 19.07
C SER A 48 3.02 18.54 18.26
N LEU A 49 1.78 18.08 18.50
CA LEU A 49 1.15 17.07 17.65
C LEU A 49 0.96 17.57 16.21
N ALA A 50 0.52 18.82 16.03
CA ALA A 50 0.40 19.44 14.71
C ALA A 50 1.74 19.46 13.97
N LEU A 51 2.82 19.80 14.67
CA LEU A 51 4.18 19.76 14.13
C LEU A 51 4.60 18.34 13.75
N VAL A 52 4.36 17.35 14.60
CA VAL A 52 4.67 15.95 14.28
C VAL A 52 3.89 15.47 13.07
N LEU A 53 2.60 15.79 12.96
CA LEU A 53 1.79 15.46 11.78
C LEU A 53 2.29 16.17 10.52
N LEU A 54 2.78 17.40 10.65
CA LEU A 54 3.37 18.15 9.54
C LEU A 54 4.69 17.51 9.07
N LEU A 55 5.51 17.03 10.00
CA LEU A 55 6.80 16.36 9.71
C LEU A 55 6.61 14.91 9.23
N ALA A 56 5.59 14.21 9.72
CA ALA A 56 5.25 12.84 9.32
C ALA A 56 4.51 12.77 7.97
N ARG A 57 4.27 13.93 7.35
CA ARG A 57 3.63 14.05 6.04
C ARG A 57 4.46 13.32 4.98
N ALA A 58 3.78 12.66 4.06
CA ALA A 58 4.45 12.15 2.87
C ALA A 58 5.16 13.34 2.16
N PRO A 59 6.42 13.16 1.71
CA PRO A 59 7.07 14.17 0.89
C PRO A 59 6.21 14.47 -0.35
N GLY A 60 6.41 15.65 -0.93
CA GLY A 60 5.81 15.92 -2.24
C GLY A 60 6.43 14.96 -3.24
N ILE A 61 5.85 14.86 -4.42
CA ILE A 61 6.56 14.19 -5.51
C ILE A 61 6.40 15.07 -6.73
N ARG A 62 7.53 15.38 -7.35
CA ARG A 62 7.60 16.03 -8.65
C ARG A 62 7.99 15.00 -9.68
N LEU A 63 7.09 14.74 -10.61
CA LEU A 63 7.30 13.78 -11.67
C LEU A 63 7.43 14.50 -13.00
N GLU A 64 8.42 14.10 -13.79
CA GLU A 64 8.50 14.44 -15.20
C GLU A 64 8.23 13.17 -16.01
N LEU A 65 7.18 13.21 -16.82
CA LEU A 65 6.82 12.12 -17.72
C LEU A 65 7.55 12.32 -19.04
N SER A 66 8.55 11.48 -19.29
CA SER A 66 9.21 11.37 -20.59
C SER A 66 8.41 10.43 -21.50
N ASP A 67 8.86 10.26 -22.73
CA ASP A 67 8.29 9.28 -23.67
C ASP A 67 8.71 7.84 -23.31
N THR A 68 9.81 7.67 -22.56
CA THR A 68 10.40 6.35 -22.23
C THR A 68 10.43 6.02 -20.74
N ALA A 69 10.27 7.02 -19.86
CA ALA A 69 10.47 6.86 -18.43
C ALA A 69 9.64 7.87 -17.60
N VAL A 70 9.45 7.53 -16.33
CA VAL A 70 8.97 8.43 -15.29
C VAL A 70 10.17 8.88 -14.47
N VAL A 71 10.46 10.18 -14.45
CA VAL A 71 11.57 10.73 -13.67
C VAL A 71 11.03 11.35 -12.40
N ASN A 72 11.49 10.88 -11.25
CA ASN A 72 11.23 11.50 -9.97
C ASN A 72 12.27 12.60 -9.72
N LEU A 73 11.86 13.86 -9.91
CA LEU A 73 12.72 15.03 -9.80
C LEU A 73 13.23 15.30 -8.37
N GLU A 74 12.61 14.71 -7.33
CA GLU A 74 13.09 14.87 -5.95
C GLU A 74 14.25 13.92 -5.62
N THR A 75 14.22 12.71 -6.18
CA THR A 75 15.24 11.67 -5.93
C THR A 75 16.24 11.53 -7.07
N ASP A 76 16.02 12.23 -8.20
CA ASP A 76 16.73 12.04 -9.46
C ASP A 76 16.67 10.58 -9.95
N GLU A 77 15.57 9.89 -9.62
CA GLU A 77 15.37 8.49 -9.99
C GLU A 77 14.59 8.42 -11.30
N GLU A 78 15.24 7.91 -12.34
CA GLU A 78 14.60 7.56 -13.60
C GLU A 78 14.08 6.12 -13.57
N VAL A 79 12.77 5.97 -13.79
CA VAL A 79 12.09 4.67 -13.84
C VAL A 79 11.59 4.45 -15.27
N PRO A 80 12.30 3.66 -16.09
CA PRO A 80 11.86 3.30 -17.43
C PRO A 80 10.50 2.63 -17.39
N TYR A 81 9.61 2.93 -18.35
CA TYR A 81 8.29 2.31 -18.39
C TYR A 81 8.37 0.78 -18.50
N SER A 82 9.38 0.26 -19.21
CA SER A 82 9.67 -1.17 -19.31
C SER A 82 10.01 -1.84 -17.97
N SER A 83 10.48 -1.08 -16.98
CA SER A 83 10.80 -1.56 -15.64
C SER A 83 9.60 -1.54 -14.69
N ILE A 84 8.49 -0.89 -15.09
CA ILE A 84 7.28 -0.82 -14.27
C ILE A 84 6.63 -2.20 -14.29
N GLN A 85 6.54 -2.78 -13.11
CA GLN A 85 5.94 -4.09 -12.90
C GLN A 85 4.43 -3.94 -12.72
N ALA A 86 4.02 -3.11 -11.75
CA ALA A 86 2.62 -2.92 -11.40
C ALA A 86 2.29 -1.45 -11.14
N VAL A 87 1.03 -1.08 -11.38
CA VAL A 87 0.47 0.25 -11.10
C VAL A 87 -0.88 0.02 -10.44
N THR A 88 -1.01 0.41 -9.17
CA THR A 88 -2.22 0.16 -8.37
C THR A 88 -2.72 1.47 -7.78
N VAL A 89 -4.03 1.61 -7.57
CA VAL A 89 -4.66 2.75 -6.89
C VAL A 89 -5.14 2.31 -5.51
N GLY A 90 -4.41 2.74 -4.47
CA GLY A 90 -4.63 2.34 -3.09
C GLY A 90 -4.47 0.83 -2.87
N SER A 91 -5.60 0.10 -2.85
CA SER A 91 -5.62 -1.36 -2.67
C SER A 91 -6.20 -2.10 -3.88
N ARG A 92 -6.44 -1.39 -4.98
CA ARG A 92 -7.11 -1.89 -6.17
C ARG A 92 -6.20 -1.69 -7.38
N SER A 93 -6.34 -2.54 -8.37
CA SER A 93 -5.78 -2.32 -9.70
C SER A 93 -6.98 -2.11 -10.63
N PRO A 94 -7.52 -0.89 -10.74
CA PRO A 94 -8.68 -0.63 -11.61
C PRO A 94 -8.33 -0.94 -13.07
N ARG A 95 -9.32 -1.36 -13.86
CA ARG A 95 -9.13 -1.49 -15.30
C ARG A 95 -9.03 -0.09 -15.92
N PRO A 96 -8.29 0.11 -17.02
CA PRO A 96 -8.36 1.36 -17.77
C PRO A 96 -9.83 1.71 -18.10
N GLY A 97 -10.29 2.89 -17.70
CA GLY A 97 -11.68 3.35 -17.82
C GLY A 97 -12.56 3.15 -16.58
N ASP A 98 -12.13 2.35 -15.59
CA ASP A 98 -12.82 2.27 -14.31
C ASP A 98 -12.53 3.51 -13.46
N SER A 99 -13.49 3.90 -12.61
CA SER A 99 -13.28 4.97 -11.63
C SER A 99 -12.13 4.60 -10.67
N LEU A 100 -11.06 5.39 -10.66
CA LEU A 100 -9.86 5.11 -9.84
C LEU A 100 -10.11 5.23 -8.33
N GLY A 101 -11.14 6.00 -7.94
CA GLY A 101 -11.41 6.32 -6.54
C GLY A 101 -10.39 7.32 -5.96
N SER A 102 -10.34 7.42 -4.63
CA SER A 102 -9.53 8.43 -3.92
C SER A 102 -8.16 7.95 -3.44
N GLY A 103 -7.68 6.81 -3.95
CA GLY A 103 -6.39 6.20 -3.56
C GLY A 103 -5.19 6.85 -4.24
N ALA A 104 -4.01 6.74 -3.62
CA ALA A 104 -2.74 7.09 -4.25
C ALA A 104 -2.36 6.03 -5.31
N ILE A 105 -1.66 6.44 -6.38
CA ILE A 105 -1.10 5.48 -7.35
C ILE A 105 0.22 4.94 -6.78
N LEU A 106 0.28 3.65 -6.48
CA LEU A 106 1.52 2.96 -6.18
C LEU A 106 2.08 2.39 -7.48
N VAL A 107 3.24 2.91 -7.91
CA VAL A 107 4.02 2.40 -9.03
C VAL A 107 5.11 1.49 -8.47
N VAL A 108 5.08 0.22 -8.88
CA VAL A 108 6.05 -0.80 -8.50
C VAL A 108 6.97 -1.05 -9.69
N HIS A 109 8.28 -1.05 -9.46
CA HIS A 109 9.31 -1.27 -10.46
C HIS A 109 10.42 -2.17 -9.90
N GLU A 110 11.39 -2.55 -10.72
CA GLU A 110 12.44 -3.50 -10.32
C GLU A 110 13.29 -3.06 -9.11
N ARG A 111 13.47 -1.74 -8.93
CA ARG A 111 14.30 -1.18 -7.84
C ARG A 111 13.50 -0.87 -6.57
N GLY A 112 12.18 -0.95 -6.61
CA GLY A 112 11.35 -0.57 -5.47
C GLY A 112 9.92 -0.19 -5.85
N ALA A 113 9.35 0.72 -5.08
CA ALA A 113 8.05 1.28 -5.38
C ALA A 113 8.00 2.72 -4.89
N PHE A 114 7.30 3.57 -5.63
CA PHE A 114 6.98 4.93 -5.24
C PHE A 114 5.48 5.18 -5.32
N GLU A 115 4.98 6.07 -4.46
CA GLU A 115 3.56 6.34 -4.30
C GLU A 115 3.25 7.77 -4.74
N ILE A 116 2.51 7.91 -5.83
CA ILE A 116 2.00 9.19 -6.33
C ILE A 116 0.72 9.52 -5.55
N PRO A 117 0.67 10.63 -4.80
CA PRO A 117 -0.50 10.98 -4.01
C PRO A 117 -1.78 11.04 -4.86
N SER A 118 -2.93 10.77 -4.23
CA SER A 118 -4.22 10.84 -4.94
C SER A 118 -4.49 12.24 -5.48
N SER A 119 -5.18 12.34 -6.62
CA SER A 119 -5.70 13.59 -7.23
C SER A 119 -4.72 14.75 -7.56
N PRO A 120 -3.63 14.52 -8.31
CA PRO A 120 -3.13 15.54 -9.25
C PRO A 120 -4.17 15.86 -10.34
N PRO A 121 -4.13 17.05 -10.94
CA PRO A 121 -4.80 17.29 -12.23
C PRO A 121 -4.34 16.23 -13.24
N GLY A 122 -5.26 15.64 -14.00
CA GLY A 122 -4.91 14.57 -14.96
C GLY A 122 -4.57 13.22 -14.30
N PHE A 123 -5.04 12.95 -13.09
CA PHE A 123 -4.79 11.67 -12.39
C PHE A 123 -5.20 10.44 -13.20
N GLU A 124 -6.34 10.53 -13.91
CA GLU A 124 -6.82 9.44 -14.78
C GLU A 124 -5.93 9.27 -16.01
N ASP A 125 -5.52 10.37 -16.64
CA ASP A 125 -4.61 10.36 -17.80
C ASP A 125 -3.23 9.82 -17.43
N LEU A 126 -2.71 10.21 -16.26
CA LEU A 126 -1.46 9.68 -15.70
C LEU A 126 -1.57 8.17 -15.48
N TYR A 127 -2.65 7.71 -14.84
CA TYR A 127 -2.87 6.28 -14.64
C TYR A 127 -2.94 5.55 -15.99
N ALA A 128 -3.76 6.04 -16.91
CA ALA A 128 -3.90 5.47 -18.25
C ALA A 128 -2.55 5.36 -18.96
N ARG A 129 -1.75 6.44 -18.97
CA ARG A 129 -0.41 6.46 -19.56
C ARG A 129 0.53 5.46 -18.89
N LEU A 130 0.57 5.41 -17.56
CA LEU A 130 1.38 4.43 -16.83
C LEU A 130 0.98 2.99 -17.18
N THR A 131 -0.32 2.72 -17.29
CA THR A 131 -0.82 1.38 -17.64
C THR A 131 -0.66 1.03 -19.11
N GLN A 132 -0.63 2.01 -20.01
CA GLN A 132 -0.48 1.78 -21.45
C GLN A 132 0.91 1.22 -21.79
N HIS A 133 1.93 1.55 -21.00
CA HIS A 133 3.29 1.05 -21.20
C HIS A 133 3.62 -0.22 -20.42
N PHE A 134 2.63 -0.89 -19.82
CA PHE A 134 2.88 -2.23 -19.31
C PHE A 134 3.37 -3.12 -20.44
N SER A 135 4.53 -3.74 -20.24
CA SER A 135 5.06 -4.72 -21.18
C SER A 135 3.97 -5.76 -21.48
N SER A 136 3.68 -5.93 -22.77
CA SER A 136 2.79 -6.98 -23.28
C SER A 136 3.37 -8.38 -23.09
N SER A 137 4.56 -8.50 -22.51
CA SER A 137 5.18 -9.74 -22.12
C SER A 137 5.21 -9.87 -20.60
N GLY A 138 5.01 -11.10 -20.14
CA GLY A 138 5.13 -11.47 -18.73
C GLY A 138 6.54 -11.27 -18.16
N SER A 139 6.71 -11.48 -16.86
CA SER A 139 8.02 -11.49 -16.22
C SER A 139 8.90 -12.60 -16.78
N SER A 140 10.14 -12.30 -17.18
CA SER A 140 11.10 -13.32 -17.62
C SER A 140 11.47 -14.34 -16.53
N ARG A 141 11.20 -14.00 -15.27
CA ARG A 141 11.39 -14.90 -14.13
C ARG A 141 10.16 -15.77 -13.97
N VAL A 142 10.37 -17.07 -13.78
CA VAL A 142 9.40 -18.07 -13.31
C VAL A 142 10.10 -18.89 -12.24
N THR A 143 9.35 -19.33 -11.23
CA THR A 143 9.93 -20.12 -10.13
C THR A 143 10.16 -21.56 -10.59
N GLY A 144 11.23 -22.20 -10.11
CA GLY A 144 11.71 -23.52 -10.57
C GLY A 144 10.67 -24.63 -10.78
N THR A 145 9.55 -24.61 -10.06
CA THR A 145 8.46 -25.58 -10.24
C THR A 145 7.77 -25.50 -11.60
N LEU A 146 7.70 -24.32 -12.22
CA LEU A 146 7.04 -24.12 -13.52
C LEU A 146 8.04 -23.91 -14.68
N GLU A 147 9.35 -23.98 -14.44
CA GLU A 147 10.37 -23.83 -15.49
C GLU A 147 10.22 -24.86 -16.61
N SER A 148 9.99 -26.13 -16.26
CA SER A 148 9.79 -27.19 -17.24
C SER A 148 8.48 -27.04 -18.03
N TYR A 149 7.43 -26.49 -17.40
CA TYR A 149 6.18 -26.17 -18.10
C TYR A 149 6.37 -24.99 -19.06
N LEU A 150 7.02 -23.92 -18.60
CA LEU A 150 7.36 -22.77 -19.41
C LEU A 150 8.17 -23.18 -20.64
N GLN A 151 9.21 -23.98 -20.45
CA GLN A 151 10.05 -24.49 -21.53
C GLN A 151 9.22 -25.28 -22.55
N ARG A 152 8.36 -26.19 -22.10
CA ARG A 152 7.46 -26.97 -22.99
C ARG A 152 6.49 -26.09 -23.78
N GLN A 153 6.03 -24.97 -23.21
CA GLN A 153 5.19 -24.01 -23.92
C GLN A 153 6.00 -23.24 -24.96
N GLN A 154 7.18 -22.73 -24.60
CA GLN A 154 8.06 -21.96 -25.50
C GLN A 154 8.65 -22.79 -26.64
N GLU A 155 8.84 -24.09 -26.44
CA GLU A 155 9.28 -25.01 -27.50
C GLU A 155 8.18 -25.26 -28.55
N LYS A 156 6.91 -25.19 -28.13
CA LYS A 156 5.75 -25.50 -28.99
C LYS A 156 5.09 -24.26 -29.59
N PHE A 157 5.20 -23.13 -28.91
CA PHE A 157 4.50 -21.90 -29.23
C PHE A 157 5.48 -20.73 -29.20
N ASP A 158 5.22 -19.73 -30.03
CA ASP A 158 6.03 -18.51 -30.03
C ASP A 158 6.05 -17.88 -28.62
N THR A 159 7.20 -17.32 -28.25
CA THR A 159 7.39 -16.71 -26.92
C THR A 159 6.38 -15.62 -26.61
N ASP A 160 5.88 -14.94 -27.65
CA ASP A 160 4.89 -13.86 -27.54
C ASP A 160 3.48 -14.38 -27.18
N LEU A 161 3.25 -15.68 -27.31
CA LEU A 161 2.02 -16.34 -26.90
C LEU A 161 2.11 -16.88 -25.46
N VAL A 162 3.28 -16.87 -24.83
CA VAL A 162 3.46 -17.43 -23.50
C VAL A 162 3.61 -16.30 -22.48
N TRP A 163 2.61 -16.16 -21.63
CA TRP A 163 2.54 -15.14 -20.59
C TRP A 163 2.98 -15.71 -19.26
N THR A 164 3.77 -14.92 -18.53
CA THR A 164 4.32 -15.30 -17.23
C THR A 164 4.03 -14.23 -16.20
N PHE A 165 3.54 -14.65 -15.04
CA PHE A 165 3.23 -13.78 -13.92
C PHE A 165 3.98 -14.31 -12.70
N CYS A 166 4.66 -13.44 -11.97
CA CYS A 166 5.42 -13.81 -10.79
C CYS A 166 4.97 -13.03 -9.58
N ALA A 167 5.19 -13.59 -8.39
CA ALA A 167 4.92 -12.88 -7.15
C ALA A 167 5.68 -11.53 -7.12
N SER A 168 4.96 -10.44 -6.87
CA SER A 168 5.54 -9.11 -6.78
C SER A 168 6.35 -8.97 -5.49
N VAL A 169 7.63 -8.61 -5.60
CA VAL A 169 8.52 -8.40 -4.44
C VAL A 169 8.08 -7.21 -3.58
N SER A 170 7.19 -6.34 -4.09
CA SER A 170 6.74 -5.17 -3.36
C SER A 170 5.81 -5.54 -2.20
N SER A 171 6.41 -5.71 -1.02
CA SER A 171 5.69 -5.60 0.24
C SER A 171 5.02 -4.22 0.25
N ARG A 172 3.69 -4.17 0.05
CA ARG A 172 2.83 -2.98 0.14
C ARG A 172 2.93 -2.37 1.55
N ARG A 173 4.06 -1.72 1.88
CA ARG A 173 4.23 -0.97 3.12
C ARG A 173 3.50 0.35 2.96
N THR A 174 2.22 0.34 3.32
CA THR A 174 1.34 1.50 3.22
C THR A 174 1.88 2.69 4.03
N ILE A 175 1.90 3.87 3.40
CA ILE A 175 2.25 5.16 4.01
C ILE A 175 1.43 5.44 5.27
N LEU A 176 0.23 4.88 5.39
CA LEU A 176 -0.65 5.00 6.55
C LEU A 176 0.06 4.64 7.88
N HIS A 177 0.98 3.67 7.85
CA HIS A 177 1.72 3.30 9.05
C HIS A 177 2.70 4.39 9.52
N ARG A 178 3.17 5.29 8.64
CA ARG A 178 4.12 6.34 9.02
C ARG A 178 3.47 7.36 9.95
N ALA A 179 2.30 7.89 9.57
CA ALA A 179 1.56 8.85 10.39
C ALA A 179 1.12 8.25 11.72
N VAL A 180 0.57 7.03 11.71
CA VAL A 180 0.16 6.33 12.93
C VAL A 180 1.36 6.08 13.85
N ARG A 181 2.50 5.64 13.33
CA ARG A 181 3.74 5.46 14.11
C ARG A 181 4.26 6.78 14.67
N ALA A 182 4.20 7.86 13.90
CA ALA A 182 4.62 9.18 14.35
C ALA A 182 3.74 9.70 15.50
N VAL A 183 2.41 9.58 15.37
CA VAL A 183 1.46 10.00 16.41
C VAL A 183 1.63 9.16 17.67
N LEU A 184 1.69 7.83 17.55
CA LEU A 184 1.88 6.96 18.71
C LEU A 184 3.26 7.16 19.37
N GLY A 185 4.31 7.34 18.56
CA GLY A 185 5.64 7.68 19.04
C GLY A 185 5.67 9.03 19.77
N TRP A 186 4.93 10.02 19.27
CA TRP A 186 4.78 11.30 19.96
C TRP A 186 4.04 11.17 21.29
N PHE A 187 2.95 10.40 21.38
CA PHE A 187 2.27 10.13 22.65
C PHE A 187 3.20 9.47 23.67
N LEU A 188 4.03 8.52 23.22
CA LEU A 188 5.01 7.85 24.07
C LEU A 188 6.07 8.85 24.57
N CYS A 189 6.65 9.67 23.69
CA CYS A 189 7.61 10.70 24.07
C CYS A 189 7.00 11.71 25.04
N MET A 190 5.78 12.17 24.79
CA MET A 190 5.06 13.09 25.68
C MET A 190 4.80 12.47 27.04
N GLY A 191 4.40 11.19 27.11
CA GLY A 191 4.24 10.48 28.37
C GLY A 191 5.54 10.43 29.18
N ILE A 192 6.67 10.14 28.52
CA ILE A 192 8.01 10.15 29.14
C ILE A 192 8.37 11.56 29.64
N THR A 193 8.16 12.59 28.82
CA THR A 193 8.45 13.98 29.20
C THR A 193 7.61 14.43 30.40
N VAL A 194 6.31 14.13 30.42
CA VAL A 194 5.42 14.47 31.55
C VAL A 194 5.79 13.70 32.81
N LEU A 195 6.15 12.42 32.67
CA LEU A 195 6.61 11.60 33.79
C LEU A 195 7.89 12.19 34.40
N LEU A 196 8.89 12.50 33.57
CA LEU A 196 10.16 13.10 34.00
C LEU A 196 9.95 14.47 34.65
N LEU A 197 9.07 15.31 34.07
CA LEU A 197 8.73 16.61 34.65
C LEU A 197 8.05 16.46 36.02
N GLY A 198 7.19 15.46 36.20
CA GLY A 198 6.58 15.16 37.49
C GLY A 198 7.58 14.66 38.54
N THR A 199 8.53 13.81 38.15
CA THR A 199 9.52 13.25 39.09
C THR A 199 10.67 14.20 39.42
N LEU A 200 11.09 15.04 38.47
CA LEU A 200 12.22 15.97 38.65
C LEU A 200 11.77 17.37 39.07
N GLY A 201 10.51 17.73 38.79
CA GLY A 201 9.95 19.06 39.05
C GLY A 201 9.17 19.15 40.35
N GLU A 202 9.45 18.31 41.37
CA GLU A 202 8.75 18.39 42.66
C GLU A 202 8.83 19.79 43.30
N ASP A 203 9.93 20.51 43.06
CA ASP A 203 10.10 21.90 43.53
C ASP A 203 9.30 22.93 42.73
N LEU A 204 8.91 22.60 41.49
CA LEU A 204 8.19 23.51 40.58
C LEU A 204 6.67 23.39 40.71
N PHE A 205 6.18 22.25 41.20
CA PHE A 205 4.76 21.94 41.26
C PHE A 205 4.36 21.53 42.68
N LYS A 206 3.43 22.30 43.27
CA LYS A 206 2.91 22.05 44.63
C LYS A 206 2.35 20.63 44.82
N ASP A 207 1.83 20.03 43.75
CA ASP A 207 1.39 18.64 43.69
C ASP A 207 1.85 17.98 42.38
N SER A 208 2.99 17.28 42.40
CA SER A 208 3.57 16.58 41.24
C SER A 208 2.91 15.23 40.92
N ARG A 209 2.25 14.61 41.92
CA ARG A 209 1.57 13.32 41.82
C ARG A 209 0.63 13.17 40.61
N PRO A 210 -0.26 14.13 40.28
CA PRO A 210 -1.11 14.02 39.08
C PRO A 210 -0.30 13.99 37.78
N LEU A 211 0.81 14.72 37.68
CA LEU A 211 1.67 14.70 36.49
C LEU A 211 2.33 13.32 36.31
N ILE A 212 2.83 12.74 37.40
CA ILE A 212 3.39 11.38 37.40
C ILE A 212 2.32 10.37 36.92
N GLY A 213 1.09 10.47 37.43
CA GLY A 213 -0.02 9.62 37.04
C GLY A 213 -0.38 9.73 35.55
N ILE A 214 -0.47 10.96 35.02
CA ILE A 214 -0.75 11.22 33.60
C ILE A 214 0.38 10.67 32.71
N GLY A 215 1.63 10.93 33.06
CA GLY A 215 2.79 10.43 32.32
C GLY A 215 2.84 8.91 32.27
N ALA A 216 2.64 8.25 33.42
CA ALA A 216 2.58 6.80 33.52
C ALA A 216 1.43 6.21 32.69
N MET A 217 0.23 6.80 32.75
CA MET A 217 -0.93 6.36 31.97
C MET A 217 -0.67 6.49 30.45
N LEU A 218 -0.11 7.61 29.99
CA LEU A 218 0.22 7.81 28.59
C LEU A 218 1.23 6.76 28.08
N ILE A 219 2.27 6.45 28.85
CA ILE A 219 3.25 5.41 28.50
C ILE A 219 2.57 4.04 28.46
N LEU A 220 1.78 3.71 29.49
CA LEU A 220 1.09 2.42 29.61
C LEU A 220 0.16 2.14 28.41
N VAL A 221 -0.51 3.17 27.88
CA VAL A 221 -1.41 3.04 26.72
C VAL A 221 -0.64 3.10 25.39
N SER A 222 0.29 4.04 25.25
CA SER A 222 1.01 4.26 23.98
C SER A 222 2.01 3.16 23.65
N LEU A 223 2.75 2.64 24.63
CA LEU A 223 3.76 1.60 24.43
C LEU A 223 3.21 0.33 23.78
N PRO A 224 2.14 -0.32 24.30
CA PRO A 224 1.58 -1.50 23.67
C PRO A 224 0.98 -1.20 22.29
N LEU A 225 0.42 0.01 22.07
CA LEU A 225 -0.08 0.41 20.76
C LEU A 225 1.05 0.60 19.73
N VAL A 226 2.17 1.23 20.13
CA VAL A 226 3.37 1.35 19.28
C VAL A 226 3.89 -0.05 18.94
N LEU A 227 4.03 -0.93 19.93
CA LEU A 227 4.46 -2.31 19.73
C LEU A 227 3.49 -3.07 18.82
N LEU A 228 2.18 -2.92 19.01
CA LEU A 228 1.16 -3.53 18.18
C LEU A 228 1.26 -3.04 16.73
N VAL A 229 1.43 -1.73 16.48
CA VAL A 229 1.60 -1.18 15.13
C VAL A 229 2.92 -1.59 14.49
N TRP A 230 3.97 -1.76 15.29
CA TRP A 230 5.26 -2.23 14.84
C TRP A 230 5.24 -3.72 14.46
N VAL A 231 4.64 -4.56 15.30
CA VAL A 231 4.47 -6.00 15.06
C VAL A 231 3.47 -6.27 13.95
N SER A 232 2.31 -5.58 13.93
CA SER A 232 1.34 -5.69 12.83
C SER A 232 1.89 -5.19 11.51
N GLY A 233 2.76 -4.18 11.53
CA GLY A 233 3.48 -3.73 10.34
C GLY A 233 4.55 -4.71 9.85
N ARG A 234 5.05 -5.61 10.70
CA ARG A 234 5.94 -6.73 10.34
C ARG A 234 5.17 -7.93 9.83
N SER A 235 3.96 -8.16 10.36
CA SER A 235 2.94 -8.99 9.74
C SER A 235 2.37 -8.26 8.51
N SER A 236 3.26 -7.92 7.58
CA SER A 236 2.92 -7.83 6.16
C SER A 236 1.98 -8.98 5.91
N ARG A 237 0.76 -8.70 5.42
CA ARG A 237 -0.24 -9.69 5.05
C ARG A 237 0.37 -10.58 3.96
N GLN A 238 1.29 -11.45 4.33
CA GLN A 238 1.82 -12.50 3.50
C GLN A 238 0.60 -13.38 3.26
N PRO A 239 0.10 -13.39 2.02
CA PRO A 239 -1.23 -13.92 1.74
C PRO A 239 -1.32 -15.40 2.12
N PHE A 240 -0.18 -16.10 2.07
CA PHE A 240 0.02 -17.47 2.54
C PHE A 240 1.54 -17.76 2.60
N LYS A 241 1.93 -18.89 3.22
CA LYS A 241 3.33 -19.32 3.30
C LYS A 241 3.89 -19.64 1.90
N GLY A 242 5.09 -19.18 1.58
CA GLY A 242 5.73 -19.44 0.29
C GLY A 242 5.19 -18.61 -0.88
N TRP A 243 4.43 -17.53 -0.61
CA TRP A 243 3.89 -16.65 -1.64
C TRP A 243 4.95 -16.08 -2.59
N GLU A 244 6.18 -15.88 -2.11
CA GLU A 244 7.33 -15.40 -2.88
C GLU A 244 7.69 -16.33 -4.05
N ASN A 245 7.34 -17.62 -3.94
CA ASN A 245 7.53 -18.62 -4.99
C ASN A 245 6.29 -18.79 -5.87
N SER A 246 5.30 -17.89 -5.78
CA SER A 246 4.11 -18.02 -6.61
C SER A 246 4.38 -17.55 -8.02
N SER A 247 4.00 -18.36 -9.00
CA SER A 247 4.10 -18.03 -10.42
C SER A 247 2.93 -18.62 -11.20
N ILE A 248 2.58 -17.97 -12.30
CA ILE A 248 1.59 -18.44 -13.25
C ILE A 248 2.20 -18.35 -14.63
N VAL A 249 2.05 -19.41 -15.41
CA VAL A 249 2.39 -19.46 -16.82
C VAL A 249 1.10 -19.70 -17.59
N ILE A 250 0.78 -18.86 -18.55
CA ILE A 250 -0.42 -18.96 -19.38
C ILE A 250 0.02 -19.04 -20.82
N GLY A 251 -0.32 -20.13 -21.51
CA GLY A 251 0.04 -20.33 -22.91
C GLY A 251 -1.07 -21.05 -23.69
N PRO A 252 -0.91 -21.23 -25.01
CA PRO A 252 -1.95 -21.81 -25.84
C PRO A 252 -2.41 -23.21 -25.43
N ALA A 253 -1.57 -23.99 -24.75
CA ALA A 253 -1.96 -25.31 -24.25
C ALA A 253 -2.63 -25.30 -22.86
N GLY A 254 -2.57 -24.21 -22.09
CA GLY A 254 -3.22 -24.14 -20.78
C GLY A 254 -2.61 -23.15 -19.80
N ILE A 255 -2.85 -23.40 -18.51
CA ILE A 255 -2.36 -22.62 -17.38
C ILE A 255 -1.50 -23.52 -16.48
N GLY A 256 -0.24 -23.15 -16.27
CA GLY A 256 0.59 -23.65 -15.17
C GLY A 256 0.47 -22.70 -13.98
N LEU A 257 0.23 -23.23 -12.78
CA LEU A 257 0.04 -22.45 -11.56
C LEU A 257 0.88 -23.02 -10.41
N HIS A 258 1.55 -22.13 -9.69
CA HIS A 258 2.15 -22.39 -8.39
C HIS A 258 1.78 -21.25 -7.45
N GLN A 259 1.03 -21.53 -6.38
CA GLN A 259 0.54 -20.56 -5.41
C GLN A 259 0.41 -21.22 -4.03
N GLY A 260 1.45 -21.13 -3.22
CA GLY A 260 1.50 -21.77 -1.91
C GLY A 260 1.47 -23.29 -2.06
N ASP A 261 0.48 -23.96 -1.48
CA ASP A 261 0.31 -25.40 -1.63
C ASP A 261 -0.40 -25.79 -2.94
N LEU A 262 -1.02 -24.83 -3.63
CA LEU A 262 -1.68 -25.06 -4.91
C LEU A 262 -0.65 -25.10 -6.04
N LYS A 263 -0.46 -26.27 -6.64
CA LYS A 263 0.44 -26.48 -7.78
C LYS A 263 -0.20 -27.38 -8.81
N GLY A 264 -0.08 -27.05 -10.09
CA GLY A 264 -0.61 -27.89 -11.16
C GLY A 264 -0.58 -27.23 -12.53
N GLU A 265 -0.97 -28.02 -13.51
CA GLU A 265 -1.19 -27.62 -14.89
C GLU A 265 -2.67 -27.87 -15.20
N LEU A 266 -3.30 -26.93 -15.87
CA LEU A 266 -4.72 -26.96 -16.24
C LEU A 266 -4.82 -26.75 -17.75
N SER A 267 -5.60 -27.59 -18.41
CA SER A 267 -5.97 -27.42 -19.80
C SER A 267 -7.15 -26.45 -19.94
N TRP A 268 -7.32 -25.85 -21.12
CA TRP A 268 -8.42 -24.91 -21.36
C TRP A 268 -9.81 -25.57 -21.27
N GLU A 269 -9.91 -26.87 -21.57
CA GLU A 269 -11.14 -27.66 -21.49
C GLU A 269 -11.60 -27.89 -20.04
N GLU A 270 -10.69 -27.83 -19.08
CA GLU A 270 -11.01 -28.00 -17.66
C GLU A 270 -11.61 -26.73 -17.04
N ILE A 271 -11.45 -25.57 -17.67
CA ILE A 271 -11.95 -24.29 -17.15
C ILE A 271 -13.43 -24.13 -17.51
N THR A 272 -14.27 -24.02 -16.48
CA THR A 272 -15.72 -23.85 -16.62
C THR A 272 -16.16 -22.41 -16.47
N SER A 273 -15.46 -21.62 -15.65
CA SER A 273 -15.83 -20.24 -15.32
C SER A 273 -14.62 -19.43 -14.84
N VAL A 274 -14.56 -18.16 -15.26
CA VAL A 274 -13.52 -17.20 -14.90
C VAL A 274 -14.22 -15.95 -14.38
N GLN A 275 -14.04 -15.61 -13.10
CA GLN A 275 -14.72 -14.49 -12.47
C GLN A 275 -13.77 -13.67 -11.61
N LEU A 276 -13.58 -12.39 -11.95
CA LEU A 276 -12.86 -11.48 -11.08
C LEU A 276 -13.68 -11.22 -9.80
N GLY A 277 -13.15 -11.65 -8.66
CA GLY A 277 -13.80 -11.49 -7.37
C GLY A 277 -13.96 -10.01 -7.03
N LYS A 278 -15.19 -9.49 -7.08
CA LYS A 278 -15.53 -8.19 -6.49
C LYS A 278 -15.36 -8.34 -4.99
N GLY A 279 -14.24 -7.86 -4.44
CA GLY A 279 -14.01 -7.92 -3.00
C GLY A 279 -15.21 -7.36 -2.27
N SER A 280 -15.95 -8.19 -1.54
CA SER A 280 -17.21 -7.77 -0.95
C SER A 280 -16.93 -6.61 0.01
N GLN A 281 -17.54 -5.46 -0.26
CA GLN A 281 -17.46 -4.30 0.63
C GLN A 281 -18.46 -4.42 1.79
N SER A 282 -19.26 -5.48 1.85
CA SER A 282 -20.15 -5.75 2.96
C SER A 282 -19.32 -6.22 4.15
N PHE A 283 -19.32 -5.42 5.22
CA PHE A 283 -18.85 -5.80 6.53
C PHE A 283 -19.57 -7.08 6.98
N GLN A 284 -18.93 -8.24 6.79
CA GLN A 284 -19.42 -9.52 7.30
C GLN A 284 -18.75 -9.77 8.65
N LEU A 285 -19.56 -9.79 9.71
CA LEU A 285 -19.12 -10.10 11.09
C LEU A 285 -18.77 -11.59 11.27
N THR A 286 -19.01 -12.42 10.27
CA THR A 286 -18.51 -13.79 10.24
C THR A 286 -17.07 -13.78 9.76
N SER A 287 -16.17 -14.22 10.63
CA SER A 287 -14.75 -14.47 10.37
C SER A 287 -14.52 -15.62 9.36
N SER A 288 -15.14 -15.56 8.20
CA SER A 288 -14.67 -16.35 7.06
C SER A 288 -13.34 -15.72 6.64
N ARG A 289 -12.25 -16.43 6.92
CA ARG A 289 -10.87 -15.96 6.70
C ARG A 289 -10.53 -15.56 5.26
N ASN A 290 -11.43 -15.75 4.29
CA ASN A 290 -11.07 -15.79 2.88
C ASN A 290 -12.02 -14.99 1.97
N ALA A 291 -12.43 -13.77 2.32
CA ALA A 291 -12.77 -12.78 1.29
C ALA A 291 -11.49 -12.27 0.62
N MET A 292 -10.68 -13.19 0.12
CA MET A 292 -9.42 -12.90 -0.55
C MET A 292 -9.78 -12.29 -1.89
N ARG A 293 -9.37 -11.05 -2.14
CA ARG A 293 -9.48 -10.45 -3.47
C ARG A 293 -8.61 -11.29 -4.41
N GLY A 294 -9.22 -11.81 -5.46
CA GLY A 294 -8.58 -12.74 -6.36
C GLY A 294 -9.43 -13.01 -7.59
N LEU A 295 -8.81 -13.62 -8.60
CA LEU A 295 -9.51 -14.17 -9.74
C LEU A 295 -9.96 -15.59 -9.40
N ARG A 296 -11.27 -15.82 -9.37
CA ARG A 296 -11.84 -17.15 -9.14
C ARG A 296 -11.86 -17.91 -10.46
N LEU A 297 -11.27 -19.10 -10.44
CA LEU A 297 -11.29 -20.06 -11.55
C LEU A 297 -12.08 -21.28 -11.08
N ASP A 298 -13.21 -21.52 -11.73
CA ASP A 298 -13.98 -22.75 -11.53
C ASP A 298 -13.54 -23.76 -12.60
N VAL A 299 -13.14 -24.95 -12.17
CA VAL A 299 -12.64 -26.02 -13.03
C VAL A 299 -13.45 -27.30 -12.84
N THR A 300 -13.32 -28.25 -13.76
CA THR A 300 -13.93 -29.58 -13.60
C THR A 300 -13.44 -30.22 -12.30
N GLY A 301 -14.34 -30.41 -11.34
CA GLY A 301 -14.05 -31.01 -10.04
C GLY A 301 -13.69 -30.03 -8.91
N GLY A 302 -13.64 -28.72 -9.15
CA GLY A 302 -13.35 -27.77 -8.06
C GLY A 302 -13.35 -26.29 -8.43
N SER A 303 -12.92 -25.46 -7.49
CA SER A 303 -12.67 -24.04 -7.73
C SER A 303 -11.49 -23.59 -6.89
N PHE A 304 -10.72 -22.64 -7.40
CA PHE A 304 -9.64 -22.02 -6.65
C PHE A 304 -9.55 -20.53 -6.96
N ILE A 305 -8.81 -19.81 -6.11
CA ILE A 305 -8.66 -18.35 -6.19
C ILE A 305 -7.20 -18.04 -6.47
N VAL A 306 -6.95 -17.34 -7.56
CA VAL A 306 -5.68 -16.71 -7.89
C VAL A 306 -5.60 -15.38 -7.12
N ALA A 307 -4.66 -15.27 -6.21
CA ALA A 307 -4.53 -14.12 -5.31
C ALA A 307 -3.94 -12.88 -6.01
N ASP A 308 -4.31 -11.67 -5.55
CA ASP A 308 -3.76 -10.39 -6.04
C ASP A 308 -2.32 -10.14 -5.54
N ILE A 309 -1.38 -11.02 -5.93
CA ILE A 309 0.00 -11.06 -5.42
C ILE A 309 1.04 -10.98 -6.53
N TYR A 310 0.58 -11.00 -7.78
CA TYR A 310 1.44 -11.05 -8.93
C TYR A 310 1.95 -9.66 -9.31
N ASP A 311 3.02 -9.65 -10.09
CA ASP A 311 3.68 -8.49 -10.64
C ASP A 311 2.81 -7.74 -11.66
N ARG A 312 1.72 -8.34 -12.15
CA ARG A 312 0.71 -7.66 -12.99
C ARG A 312 -0.65 -7.59 -12.30
N PRO A 313 -1.48 -6.58 -12.64
CA PRO A 313 -2.86 -6.52 -12.20
C PRO A 313 -3.67 -7.78 -12.54
N LEU A 314 -4.55 -8.21 -11.63
CA LEU A 314 -5.42 -9.38 -11.85
C LEU A 314 -6.31 -9.26 -13.09
N TRP A 315 -6.73 -8.06 -13.49
CA TRP A 315 -7.54 -7.89 -14.70
C TRP A 315 -6.76 -8.19 -15.99
N VAL A 316 -5.44 -7.98 -16.00
CA VAL A 316 -4.57 -8.39 -17.12
C VAL A 316 -4.57 -9.91 -17.20
N LEU A 317 -4.43 -10.58 -16.05
CA LEU A 317 -4.44 -12.03 -15.96
C LEU A 317 -5.80 -12.60 -16.41
N GLU A 318 -6.91 -11.98 -16.00
CA GLU A 318 -8.25 -12.32 -16.48
C GLU A 318 -8.39 -12.15 -17.99
N ASP A 319 -7.95 -11.02 -18.56
CA ASP A 319 -8.03 -10.76 -20.00
C ASP A 319 -7.23 -11.78 -20.82
N VAL A 320 -6.05 -12.19 -20.35
CA VAL A 320 -5.22 -13.21 -21.00
C VAL A 320 -5.89 -14.59 -20.93
N ILE A 321 -6.42 -14.98 -19.77
CA ILE A 321 -7.16 -16.24 -19.61
C ILE A 321 -8.38 -16.26 -20.53
N GLN A 322 -9.19 -15.20 -20.51
CA GLN A 322 -10.38 -15.12 -21.35
C GLN A 322 -10.05 -15.16 -22.85
N ARG A 323 -8.93 -14.55 -23.26
CA ARG A 323 -8.46 -14.57 -24.65
C ARG A 323 -8.20 -16.00 -25.12
N TYR A 324 -7.40 -16.77 -24.39
CA TYR A 324 -7.10 -18.15 -24.77
C TYR A 324 -8.30 -19.08 -24.64
N TRP A 325 -9.09 -18.91 -23.57
CA TRP A 325 -10.26 -19.75 -23.35
C TRP A 325 -11.31 -19.61 -24.47
N ARG A 326 -11.54 -18.38 -24.97
CA ARG A 326 -12.47 -18.14 -26.10
C ARG A 326 -11.96 -18.64 -27.45
N GLN A 327 -10.66 -18.85 -27.62
CA GLN A 327 -10.10 -19.37 -28.88
C GLN A 327 -10.30 -20.89 -29.02
N GLN A 328 -10.57 -21.58 -27.91
CA GLN A 328 -10.76 -23.04 -27.86
C GLN A 328 -12.23 -23.45 -27.82
N ALA A 329 -13.15 -22.52 -27.52
CA ALA A 329 -14.59 -22.72 -27.50
C ALA A 329 -15.22 -22.44 -28.86
#